data_AF-A0A0M4GAB7-F1
#
_entry.id   AF-A0A0M4GAB7-F1
#
_cell.length_a   1.000
_cell.length_b   1.000
_cell.length_c   1.000
_cell.angle_alpha   90.00
_cell.angle_beta   90.00
_cell.angle_gamma   90.00
#
_symmetry.space_group_name_H-M   'P 1'
#
loop_
_entity.id
_entity.type
_entity.pdbx_description
1 polymer ?
#
loop_
_entity_poly.entity_id
_entity_poly.type
_entity_poly.pdbx_seq_one_letter_code
_entity_poly.pdbx_strand_id
1 'polypeptide(L)' 'MSTQIAVRLPDDVVTFLDEAVSAGVAPSRASLVTEALEREMRRRAALRDLTILHREGPADDLDELVAWSTDQRSAPED' A
#
# COMPACT_ATOMS: atom_id res chain seq x y z
N MET A 1 -15.71 15.17 -3.76
CA MET A 1 -16.86 14.58 -4.47
C MET A 1 -16.85 13.08 -4.21
N SER A 2 -17.96 12.50 -3.78
CA SER A 2 -18.10 11.05 -3.63
C SER A 2 -19.17 10.55 -4.61
N THR A 3 -19.02 9.31 -5.07
CA THR A 3 -19.99 8.63 -5.92
C THR A 3 -20.58 7.46 -5.13
N GLN A 4 -21.90 7.31 -5.15
CA GLN A 4 -22.59 6.21 -4.49
C GLN A 4 -22.79 5.05 -5.47
N ILE A 5 -22.53 3.83 -5.00
CA ILE A 5 -22.76 2.59 -5.73
C ILE A 5 -23.60 1.62 -4.88
N ALA A 6 -24.35 0.73 -5.54
CA ALA A 6 -25.02 -0.38 -4.87
C ALA A 6 -24.21 -1.66 -5.10
N VAL A 7 -23.83 -2.34 -4.02
CA VAL A 7 -23.04 -3.58 -4.06
C VAL A 7 -23.78 -4.66 -3.29
N ARG A 8 -23.81 -5.88 -3.84
CA ARG A 8 -24.28 -7.06 -3.12
C ARG A 8 -23.11 -7.65 -2.36
N LEU A 9 -23.26 -7.77 -1.05
CA LEU A 9 -22.29 -8.39 -0.16
C LEU A 9 -22.96 -9.59 0.54
N PRO A 10 -22.18 -10.61 0.91
CA PRO A 10 -22.64 -11.66 1.82
C PRO A 10 -23.19 -11.10 3.14
N ASP A 11 -24.21 -11.75 3.70
CA ASP A 11 -24.91 -11.25 4.89
C ASP A 11 -23.96 -11.10 6.10
N ASP A 12 -23.03 -12.03 6.29
CA ASP A 12 -22.02 -12.00 7.36
C ASP A 12 -21.11 -10.78 7.26
N VAL A 13 -20.73 -10.38 6.04
CA VAL A 13 -19.94 -9.17 5.81
C VAL A 13 -20.75 -7.92 6.17
N VAL A 14 -22.04 -7.89 5.85
CA VAL A 14 -22.92 -6.77 6.22
C VAL A 14 -23.09 -6.71 7.74
N THR A 15 -23.32 -7.84 8.40
CA THR A 15 -23.40 -7.91 9.87
C THR A 15 -22.14 -7.35 10.52
N PHE A 16 -20.95 -7.74 10.04
CA PHE A 16 -19.68 -7.21 10.54
C PHE A 16 -19.59 -5.68 10.42
N LEU A 17 -19.97 -5.11 9.26
CA LEU A 17 -19.96 -3.67 9.06
C LEU A 17 -20.93 -2.96 10.02
N ASP A 18 -22.08 -3.57 10.29
CA ASP A 18 -23.13 -3.01 11.14
C ASP A 18 -22.71 -2.98 12.60
N GLU A 19 -22.15 -4.10 13.07
CA GLU A 19 -21.61 -4.23 14.41
C GLU A 19 -20.47 -3.24 14.65
N ALA A 20 -19.55 -3.09 13.70
CA ALA A 20 -18.43 -2.16 13.82
C ALA A 20 -18.88 -0.69 13.93
N VAL A 21 -19.90 -0.29 13.18
CA VAL A 21 -20.49 1.05 13.28
C VAL A 21 -21.26 1.20 14.59
N SER A 22 -22.06 0.21 14.99
CA SER A 22 -22.81 0.24 16.25
C SER A 22 -21.90 0.30 17.48
N ALA A 23 -20.73 -0.34 17.41
CA ALA A 23 -19.70 -0.31 18.45
C ALA A 23 -18.88 0.99 18.45
N GLY A 24 -19.10 1.90 17.49
CA GLY A 24 -18.37 3.15 17.36
C GLY A 24 -16.92 2.99 16.87
N VAL A 25 -16.55 1.81 16.36
CA VAL A 25 -15.21 1.54 15.80
C VAL A 25 -14.96 2.39 14.55
N ALA A 26 -16.02 2.66 13.79
CA ALA A 26 -15.97 3.53 12.63
C ALA A 26 -17.22 4.41 12.53
N PRO A 27 -17.10 5.62 11.94
CA PRO A 27 -18.21 6.57 11.86
C PRO A 27 -19.29 6.17 10.84
N SER A 28 -18.99 5.27 9.90
CA SER A 28 -19.96 4.77 8.92
C SER A 28 -19.49 3.47 8.25
N ARG A 29 -20.42 2.73 7.64
CA ARG A 29 -20.10 1.56 6.79
C ARG A 29 -19.20 1.96 5.61
N ALA A 30 -19.47 3.12 5.01
CA ALA A 30 -18.70 3.62 3.86
C ALA A 30 -17.25 3.89 4.25
N SER A 31 -17.00 4.43 5.46
CA SER A 31 -15.64 4.66 5.97
C SER A 31 -14.86 3.35 6.10
N LEU A 32 -15.47 2.31 6.68
CA LEU A 32 -14.85 0.97 6.79
C LEU A 32 -14.54 0.36 5.42
N VAL A 33 -15.52 0.40 4.52
CA VAL A 33 -15.35 -0.12 3.15
C VAL A 33 -14.24 0.65 2.42
N THR A 34 -14.19 1.97 2.59
CA THR A 34 -13.16 2.81 1.96
C THR A 34 -11.77 2.44 2.47
N GLU A 35 -11.58 2.34 3.78
CA GLU A 35 -10.30 1.95 4.38
C GLU A 35 -9.84 0.56 3.91
N ALA A 36 -10.76 -0.41 3.88
CA ALA A 36 -10.48 -1.75 3.38
C ALA A 36 -10.06 -1.74 1.90
N LEU A 37 -10.74 -0.96 1.06
CA LEU A 37 -10.41 -0.82 -0.36
C LEU A 37 -9.08 -0.12 -0.57
N GLU A 38 -8.77 0.94 0.19
CA GLU A 38 -7.47 1.63 0.10
C GLU A 38 -6.31 0.70 0.46
N ARG A 39 -6.47 -0.15 1.47
CA ARG A 39 -5.49 -1.17 1.82
C ARG A 39 -5.27 -2.16 0.68
N GLU A 40 -6.33 -2.61 0.03
CA GLU A 40 -6.24 -3.54 -1.11
C GLU A 40 -5.63 -2.86 -2.35
N MET A 41 -5.96 -1.59 -2.61
CA MET A 41 -5.34 -0.80 -3.68
C MET A 41 -3.83 -0.69 -3.49
N ARG A 42 -3.38 -0.36 -2.26
CA ARG A 42 -1.95 -0.31 -1.92
C ARG A 42 -1.28 -1.67 -2.08
N ARG A 43 -1.93 -2.74 -1.63
CA ARG A 43 -1.41 -4.11 -1.80
C ARG A 43 -1.21 -4.45 -3.28
N ARG A 44 -2.20 -4.16 -4.13
CA ARG A 44 -2.10 -4.43 -5.57
C ARG A 44 -1.04 -3.58 -6.26
N ALA A 45 -0.85 -2.34 -5.84
CA ALA A 45 0.24 -1.50 -6.34
C ALA A 45 1.60 -2.15 -6.04
N ALA A 46 1.86 -2.48 -4.77
CA ALA A 46 3.11 -3.13 -4.38
C ALA A 46 3.37 -4.46 -5.12
N LEU A 47 2.33 -5.28 -5.33
CA LEU A 47 2.47 -6.53 -6.11
C LEU A 47 2.82 -6.29 -7.58
N ARG A 48 2.27 -5.23 -8.20
CA ARG A 48 2.65 -4.83 -9.56
C ARG A 48 4.10 -4.36 -9.59
N ASP A 49 4.50 -3.54 -8.63
CA ASP A 49 5.87 -3.03 -8.54
C ASP A 49 6.88 -4.18 -8.37
N LEU A 50 6.58 -5.15 -7.51
CA LEU A 50 7.38 -6.37 -7.36
C LEU A 50 7.47 -7.17 -8.67
N THR A 51 6.40 -7.23 -9.46
CA THR A 51 6.41 -7.92 -10.76
C THR A 51 7.35 -7.22 -11.74
N ILE A 52 7.36 -5.88 -11.75
CA ILE A 52 8.28 -5.08 -12.57
C ILE A 52 9.72 -5.34 -12.12
N LEU A 53 10.00 -5.20 -10.82
CA LEU A 53 11.33 -5.45 -10.25
C LEU A 53 11.84 -6.87 -10.53
N HIS A 54 10.95 -7.87 -10.47
CA HIS A 54 11.33 -9.26 -10.77
C HIS A 54 11.64 -9.47 -12.26
N ARG A 55 10.92 -8.78 -13.15
CA ARG A 55 11.12 -8.88 -14.61
C ARG A 55 12.38 -8.14 -15.05
N GLU A 56 12.60 -6.95 -14.54
CA GLU A 56 13.68 -6.05 -14.98
C GLU A 56 14.98 -6.30 -14.22
N GLY A 57 14.91 -6.88 -13.01
CA GLY A 57 16.05 -7.05 -12.12
C GLY A 57 16.46 -5.71 -11.48
N PRO A 58 17.43 -5.72 -10.54
CA PRO A 58 18.11 -4.49 -10.18
C PRO A 58 18.80 -3.96 -11.44
N ALA A 59 18.51 -2.72 -11.81
CA ALA A 59 19.30 -2.07 -12.85
C ALA A 59 20.77 -2.01 -12.41
N ASP A 60 21.69 -2.28 -13.33
CA ASP A 60 23.14 -2.17 -13.12
C ASP A 60 23.61 -0.69 -12.99
N ASP A 61 22.66 0.23 -12.77
CA ASP A 61 22.89 1.68 -12.73
C ASP A 61 23.34 2.19 -11.36
N LEU A 62 23.40 1.30 -10.36
CA LEU A 62 23.83 1.63 -9.01
C LEU A 62 25.35 1.59 -8.83
N ASP A 63 26.11 1.09 -9.80
CA ASP A 63 27.57 0.99 -9.72
C ASP A 63 28.24 2.35 -9.53
N GLU A 64 27.79 3.37 -10.26
CA GLU A 64 28.31 4.74 -10.12
C GLU A 64 27.97 5.35 -8.74
N LEU A 65 26.78 5.04 -8.21
CA LEU A 65 26.36 5.47 -6.86
C LEU A 65 27.18 4.76 -5.77
N VAL A 66 27.44 3.46 -5.94
CA VAL A 66 28.28 2.67 -5.03
C VAL A 66 29.72 3.20 -5.03
N ALA A 67 30.27 3.51 -6.21
CA ALA A 67 31.60 4.10 -6.36
C ALA A 67 31.70 5.45 -5.63
N TRP A 68 30.76 6.38 -5.87
CA TRP A 68 30.72 7.68 -5.19
C TRP A 68 30.60 7.55 -3.67
N SER A 69 29.74 6.65 -3.17
CA SER A 69 29.52 6.47 -1.73
C SER A 69 30.73 5.89 -0.97
N THR A 70 31.58 5.15 -1.67
CA THR A 70 32.81 4.57 -1.12
C THR A 70 33.94 5.60 -1.09
N ASP A 71 34.01 6.46 -2.10
CA ASP A 71 34.93 7.59 -2.17
C ASP A 71 34.68 8.58 -1.02
N GLN A 72 33.42 8.91 -0.74
CA GLN A 72 33.02 9.83 0.35
C GLN A 72 33.24 9.29 1.77
N ARG A 73 33.25 7.96 1.95
CA ARG A 73 33.56 7.32 3.25
C ARG A 73 35.05 7.25 3.55
N SER A 74 35.89 7.49 2.54
CA SER A 74 37.34 7.44 2.66
C SER A 74 37.94 8.79 3.06
N ALA A 75 37.11 9.74 3.52
CA ALA A 75 37.62 10.96 4.16
C ALA A 75 38.51 10.55 5.34
N PRO A 76 39.81 10.84 5.30
CA PRO A 76 40.74 10.42 6.34
C PRO A 76 40.43 11.15 7.65
N GLU A 77 40.53 10.41 8.75
CA GLU A 77 40.74 10.97 10.08
C GLU A 77 42.03 11.81 10.06
N ASP A 78 41.90 13.10 10.36
CA ASP A 78 42.95 13.98 10.91
C ASP A 78 42.32 14.94 11.93
#